data_AF-A0AAE0I379-F1
#
_entry.id   AF-A0AAE0I379-F1
#
_cell.length_a   1.000
_cell.length_b   1.000
_cell.length_c   1.000
_cell.angle_alpha   90.00
_cell.angle_beta   90.00
_cell.angle_gamma   90.00
#
_symmetry.space_group_name_H-M   'P 1'
#
loop_
_entity.id
_entity.type
_entity.pdbx_description
1 polymer ?
#
loop_
_entity_poly.entity_id
_entity_poly.type
_entity_poly.pdbx_seq_one_letter_code
_entity_poly.pdbx_strand_id
1 'polypeptide(L)'
;MKCWFFSPGGGLSRALLVLLLGAFASLKPSMAAMSPPQIEQACNSLARMAFDLKDLVNTVATTRNPGPFQDILDEFSDISDSCLSNISVMIRSSVVTNQPDQQLIYEAYSNFVQGLFELMDTVANSASTLIVLDKQAEFRIPSAIHEVAGVVDALLFQLMAVFPTSTSYSQQASNQKSQVQSFPSGSACLPPCYCKHGSSILKHYDSLKVTE
;
A
#
# COMPACT_ATOMS: atom_id res chain seq x y z
N MET A 1 -20.95 81.13 -15.67
CA MET A 1 -21.77 80.18 -14.88
C MET A 1 -20.96 78.89 -14.85
N LYS A 2 -20.19 78.48 -13.83
CA LYS A 2 -20.40 78.34 -12.37
C LYS A 2 -21.60 77.45 -12.03
N CYS A 3 -21.29 76.17 -11.76
CA CYS A 3 -21.79 75.20 -10.77
C CYS A 3 -21.00 73.89 -11.08
N TRP A 4 -20.03 73.36 -10.30
CA TRP A 4 -19.94 72.98 -8.88
C TRP A 4 -21.08 72.08 -8.39
N PHE A 5 -20.78 70.78 -8.21
CA PHE A 5 -21.01 69.92 -7.01
C PHE A 5 -20.48 68.50 -7.33
N PHE A 6 -19.30 68.10 -6.84
CA PHE A 6 -18.97 67.41 -5.57
C PHE A 6 -19.01 65.87 -5.64
N SER A 7 -17.83 65.26 -5.46
CA SER A 7 -17.46 63.83 -5.22
C SER A 7 -18.02 63.33 -3.85
N PRO A 8 -17.73 62.14 -3.27
CA PRO A 8 -16.99 60.92 -3.69
C PRO A 8 -17.68 59.59 -3.29
N GLY A 9 -17.17 58.42 -3.71
CA GLY A 9 -17.48 57.17 -2.99
C GLY A 9 -17.18 55.87 -3.74
N GLY A 10 -16.25 55.07 -3.21
CA GLY A 10 -16.15 53.65 -3.56
C GLY A 10 -14.79 53.15 -4.03
N GLY A 11 -13.69 53.59 -3.42
CA GLY A 11 -12.35 53.01 -3.60
C GLY A 11 -12.20 51.62 -2.95
N LEU A 12 -13.03 50.65 -3.33
CA LEU A 12 -13.10 49.34 -2.67
C LEU A 12 -13.16 48.15 -3.62
N SER A 13 -12.87 48.33 -4.91
CA SER A 13 -13.12 47.28 -5.91
C SER A 13 -11.86 46.71 -6.60
N ARG A 14 -10.68 47.32 -6.42
CA ARG A 14 -9.46 46.86 -7.12
C ARG A 14 -8.37 46.27 -6.23
N ALA A 15 -8.36 46.56 -4.93
CA ALA A 15 -7.42 45.95 -3.99
C ALA A 15 -7.85 44.53 -3.54
N LEU A 16 -9.16 44.26 -3.50
CA LEU A 16 -9.68 42.97 -3.02
C LEU A 16 -9.45 41.83 -4.03
N LEU A 17 -9.45 42.13 -5.33
CA LEU A 17 -9.28 41.12 -6.38
C LEU A 17 -7.83 40.61 -6.48
N VAL A 18 -6.85 41.46 -6.16
CA VAL A 18 -5.42 41.09 -6.18
C VAL A 18 -5.03 40.27 -4.95
N LEU A 19 -5.71 40.47 -3.81
CA LEU A 19 -5.51 39.67 -2.59
C LEU A 19 -6.06 38.24 -2.72
N LEU A 20 -7.12 38.03 -3.51
CA LEU A 20 -7.68 36.69 -3.76
C LEU A 20 -6.87 35.86 -4.78
N LEU A 21 -6.22 36.50 -5.76
CA LEU A 21 -5.35 35.82 -6.72
C LEU A 21 -3.92 35.58 -6.19
N GLY A 22 -3.48 36.31 -5.17
CA GLY A 22 -2.20 36.07 -4.48
C GLY A 22 -2.24 34.95 -3.44
N ALA A 23 -3.42 34.53 -2.99
CA ALA A 23 -3.58 33.51 -1.94
C ALA A 23 -3.43 32.06 -2.45
N PHE A 24 -3.43 31.83 -3.76
CA PHE A 24 -3.24 30.49 -4.36
C PHE A 24 -1.78 30.18 -4.74
N ALA A 25 -0.83 31.09 -4.49
CA ALA A 25 0.54 30.93 -4.97
C ALA A 25 1.54 30.36 -3.95
N SER A 26 1.15 30.00 -2.72
CA SER A 26 2.12 29.41 -1.78
C SER A 26 1.59 28.42 -0.75
N LEU A 27 0.39 27.86 -0.91
CA LEU A 27 0.06 26.64 -0.16
C LEU A 27 0.75 25.46 -0.84
N LYS A 28 2.09 25.37 -0.67
CA LYS A 28 2.67 24.05 -0.55
C LYS A 28 2.02 23.49 0.72
N PRO A 29 1.19 22.43 0.68
CA PRO A 29 0.85 21.76 1.91
C PRO A 29 2.20 21.39 2.54
N SER A 30 2.53 22.02 3.66
CA SER A 30 3.56 21.51 4.56
C SER A 30 3.02 20.16 4.99
N MET A 31 3.28 19.13 4.20
CA MET A 31 2.96 17.76 4.57
C MET A 31 3.82 17.49 5.80
N ALA A 32 3.16 17.45 6.95
CA ALA A 32 3.81 17.22 8.22
C ALA A 32 4.47 15.84 8.17
N ALA A 33 5.69 15.73 8.71
CA ALA A 33 6.31 14.43 8.92
C ALA A 33 5.42 13.58 9.82
N MET A 34 5.27 12.29 9.50
CA MET A 34 4.47 11.37 10.28
C MET A 34 5.18 11.03 11.60
N SER A 35 4.51 11.19 12.73
CA SER A 35 5.03 10.81 14.05
C SER A 35 4.98 9.29 14.26
N PRO A 36 5.76 8.70 15.18
CA PRO A 36 5.78 7.25 15.36
C PRO A 36 4.40 6.61 15.61
N PRO A 37 3.50 7.19 16.45
CA PRO A 37 2.15 6.65 16.61
C PRO A 37 1.29 6.75 15.35
N GLN A 38 1.53 7.75 14.49
CA GLN A 38 0.83 7.86 13.21
C GLN A 38 1.30 6.79 12.21
N ILE A 39 2.60 6.46 12.22
CA ILE A 39 3.15 5.37 11.39
C ILE A 39 2.57 4.03 11.85
N GLU A 40 2.50 3.80 13.16
CA GLU A 40 1.85 2.62 13.74
C GLU A 40 0.39 2.50 13.30
N GLN A 41 -0.39 3.59 13.41
CA GLN A 41 -1.80 3.61 12.97
C GLN A 41 -1.95 3.37 11.46
N ALA A 42 -1.06 3.93 10.64
CA ALA A 42 -1.06 3.70 9.20
C ALA A 42 -0.83 2.22 8.87
N CYS A 43 0.20 1.60 9.46
CA CYS A 43 0.47 0.17 9.29
C CYS A 43 -0.70 -0.71 9.77
N ASN A 44 -1.28 -0.39 10.93
CA ASN A 44 -2.44 -1.12 11.45
C ASN A 44 -3.72 -0.91 10.62
N SER A 45 -3.85 0.21 9.92
CA SER A 45 -4.94 0.42 8.95
C SER A 45 -4.74 -0.42 7.70
N LEU A 46 -3.51 -0.46 7.17
CA LEU A 46 -3.14 -1.28 6.02
C LEU A 46 -3.31 -2.78 6.31
N ALA A 47 -2.93 -3.22 7.51
CA ALA A 47 -3.16 -4.60 7.95
C ALA A 47 -4.64 -4.96 7.92
N ARG A 48 -5.52 -4.08 8.42
CA ARG A 48 -6.97 -4.31 8.40
C ARG A 48 -7.51 -4.45 6.98
N MET A 49 -7.16 -3.54 6.06
CA MET A 49 -7.58 -3.67 4.66
C MET A 49 -7.11 -4.97 4.02
N ALA A 50 -5.88 -5.42 4.31
CA ALA A 50 -5.41 -6.72 3.81
C ALA A 50 -6.24 -7.91 4.36
N PHE A 51 -6.62 -7.87 5.63
CA PHE A 51 -7.49 -8.89 6.23
C PHE A 51 -8.95 -8.79 5.73
N ASP A 52 -9.48 -7.59 5.55
CA ASP A 52 -10.82 -7.37 5.04
C ASP A 52 -10.93 -7.87 3.59
N LEU A 53 -9.92 -7.60 2.75
CA LEU A 53 -9.84 -8.15 1.39
C LEU A 53 -9.71 -9.67 1.38
N LYS A 54 -8.90 -10.24 2.28
CA LYS A 54 -8.78 -11.69 2.45
C LYS A 54 -10.15 -12.29 2.74
N ASP A 55 -10.89 -11.73 3.68
CA ASP A 55 -12.21 -12.21 4.07
C ASP A 55 -13.24 -12.02 2.95
N LEU A 56 -13.15 -10.94 2.18
CA LEU A 56 -13.95 -10.73 0.97
C LEU A 56 -13.68 -11.83 -0.07
N VAL A 57 -12.42 -12.07 -0.42
CA VAL A 57 -12.02 -13.12 -1.38
C VAL A 57 -12.53 -14.50 -0.94
N ASN A 58 -12.35 -14.83 0.35
CA ASN A 58 -12.82 -16.08 0.90
C ASN A 58 -14.36 -16.18 0.86
N THR A 59 -15.06 -15.08 1.15
CA THR A 59 -16.53 -15.00 1.07
C THR A 59 -17.02 -15.22 -0.36
N VAL A 60 -16.41 -14.58 -1.35
CA VAL A 60 -16.74 -14.77 -2.78
C VAL A 60 -16.51 -16.23 -3.20
N ALA A 61 -15.36 -16.80 -2.83
CA ALA A 61 -15.00 -18.17 -3.17
C ALA A 61 -15.95 -19.20 -2.54
N THR A 62 -16.33 -19.01 -1.27
CA THR A 62 -17.19 -19.94 -0.53
C THR A 62 -18.66 -19.82 -0.93
N THR A 63 -19.17 -18.60 -1.12
CA THR A 63 -20.57 -18.36 -1.53
C THR A 63 -20.81 -18.59 -3.02
N ARG A 64 -19.75 -18.64 -3.82
CA ARG A 64 -19.80 -18.76 -5.28
C ARG A 64 -20.68 -17.69 -5.93
N ASN A 65 -20.70 -16.50 -5.34
CA ASN A 65 -21.45 -15.37 -5.86
C ASN A 65 -20.49 -14.42 -6.60
N PRO A 66 -20.63 -14.23 -7.92
CA PRO A 66 -19.76 -13.32 -8.67
C PRO A 66 -20.12 -11.83 -8.46
N GLY A 67 -21.24 -11.51 -7.82
CA GLY A 67 -21.68 -10.13 -7.57
C GLY A 67 -20.60 -9.20 -7.01
N PRO A 68 -19.92 -9.57 -5.89
CA PRO A 68 -18.85 -8.79 -5.28
C PRO A 68 -17.47 -8.93 -5.95
N PHE A 69 -17.37 -9.42 -7.19
CA PHE A 69 -16.06 -9.60 -7.83
C PHE A 69 -15.36 -8.27 -8.12
N GLN A 70 -16.11 -7.22 -8.47
CA GLN A 70 -15.52 -5.88 -8.65
C GLN A 70 -15.01 -5.33 -7.33
N ASP A 71 -15.72 -5.55 -6.23
CA ASP A 71 -15.32 -5.13 -4.90
C ASP A 71 -13.93 -5.67 -4.51
N ILE A 72 -13.57 -6.89 -4.94
CA ILE A 72 -12.21 -7.45 -4.73
C ILE A 72 -11.16 -6.58 -5.42
N LEU A 73 -11.42 -6.15 -6.66
CA LEU A 73 -10.47 -5.39 -7.46
C LEU A 73 -10.37 -3.94 -6.99
N ASP A 74 -11.49 -3.37 -6.57
CA ASP A 74 -11.55 -2.03 -5.98
C ASP A 74 -10.77 -2.01 -4.65
N GLU A 75 -10.92 -3.03 -3.80
CA GLU A 75 -10.18 -3.11 -2.53
C GLU A 75 -8.67 -3.30 -2.75
N PHE A 76 -8.23 -4.02 -3.80
CA PHE A 76 -6.81 -4.03 -4.18
C PHE A 76 -6.31 -2.64 -4.59
N SER A 77 -7.13 -1.87 -5.29
CA SER A 77 -6.82 -0.47 -5.65
C SER A 77 -6.74 0.39 -4.39
N ASP A 78 -7.68 0.25 -3.46
CA ASP A 78 -7.73 1.03 -2.22
C ASP A 78 -6.51 0.76 -1.32
N ILE A 79 -6.04 -0.49 -1.24
CA ILE A 79 -4.77 -0.83 -0.58
C ILE A 79 -3.60 -0.08 -1.24
N SER A 80 -3.54 -0.05 -2.57
CA SER A 80 -2.48 0.64 -3.31
C SER A 80 -2.51 2.15 -3.06
N ASP A 81 -3.68 2.77 -3.18
CA ASP A 81 -3.87 4.20 -2.94
C ASP A 81 -3.54 4.60 -1.50
N SER A 82 -3.94 3.77 -0.53
CA SER A 82 -3.60 3.99 0.87
C SER A 82 -2.10 3.86 1.13
N CYS A 83 -1.42 2.89 0.50
CA CYS A 83 0.04 2.80 0.57
C CYS A 83 0.72 4.04 -0.02
N LEU A 84 0.31 4.49 -1.21
CA LEU A 84 0.85 5.70 -1.86
C LEU A 84 0.65 6.96 -0.99
N SER A 85 -0.55 7.11 -0.42
CA SER A 85 -0.89 8.19 0.49
C SER A 85 0.05 8.20 1.70
N ASN A 86 0.25 7.05 2.35
CA ASN A 86 1.13 6.91 3.50
C ASN A 86 2.61 7.18 3.14
N ILE A 87 3.10 6.65 2.01
CA ILE A 87 4.47 6.91 1.51
C ILE A 87 4.72 8.42 1.39
N SER A 88 3.77 9.15 0.81
CA SER A 88 3.92 10.58 0.52
C SER A 88 4.21 11.42 1.77
N VAL A 89 3.69 11.00 2.92
CA VAL A 89 3.85 11.66 4.22
C VAL A 89 5.06 11.09 4.98
N MET A 90 5.26 9.77 4.93
CA MET A 90 6.34 9.08 5.64
C MET A 90 7.75 9.38 5.12
N ILE A 91 7.91 9.73 3.84
CA ILE A 91 9.23 10.10 3.28
C ILE A 91 9.88 11.29 4.00
N ARG A 92 9.09 12.06 4.75
CA ARG A 92 9.54 13.23 5.53
C ARG A 92 9.82 12.89 6.99
N SER A 93 9.49 11.69 7.44
CA SER A 93 9.73 11.25 8.81
C SER A 93 11.21 11.01 9.07
N SER A 94 11.68 11.47 10.23
CA SER A 94 13.04 11.20 10.69
C SER A 94 13.17 9.79 11.25
N VAL A 95 14.41 9.29 11.28
CA VAL A 95 14.75 8.03 11.96
C VAL A 95 14.29 8.08 13.42
N VAL A 96 13.64 7.01 13.87
CA VAL A 96 13.11 6.90 15.23
C VAL A 96 14.21 6.42 16.17
N THR A 97 14.61 7.27 17.12
CA THR A 97 15.70 6.98 18.06
C THR A 97 15.22 6.30 19.35
N ASN A 98 13.94 6.47 19.70
CA ASN A 98 13.37 5.91 20.92
C ASN A 98 13.05 4.43 20.73
N GLN A 99 13.53 3.58 21.63
CA GLN A 99 13.30 2.14 21.57
C GLN A 99 11.81 1.73 21.66
N PRO A 100 10.96 2.34 22.53
CA PRO A 100 9.54 1.99 22.59
C PRO A 100 8.80 2.29 21.27
N ASP A 101 9.11 3.43 20.65
CA ASP A 101 8.51 3.84 19.38
C ASP A 101 8.94 2.90 18.22
N GLN A 102 10.20 2.43 18.23
CA GLN A 102 10.67 1.43 17.27
C GLN A 102 9.89 0.12 17.41
N GLN A 103 9.65 -0.33 18.65
CA GLN A 103 8.89 -1.56 18.89
C GLN A 103 7.45 -1.44 18.38
N LEU A 104 6.77 -0.32 18.69
CA LEU A 104 5.40 -0.07 18.24
C LEU A 104 5.27 -0.11 16.71
N ILE A 105 6.18 0.59 16.01
CA ILE A 105 6.18 0.59 14.54
C ILE A 105 6.48 -0.80 13.99
N TYR A 106 7.42 -1.53 14.60
CA TYR A 106 7.78 -2.88 14.14
C TYR A 106 6.65 -3.89 14.32
N GLU A 107 5.93 -3.85 15.44
CA GLU A 107 4.76 -4.71 15.66
C GLU A 107 3.66 -4.43 14.61
N ALA A 108 3.35 -3.17 14.36
CA ALA A 108 2.38 -2.78 13.33
C ALA A 108 2.85 -3.16 11.91
N TYR A 109 4.13 -2.98 11.61
CA TYR A 109 4.77 -3.42 10.36
C TYR A 109 4.63 -4.94 10.16
N SER A 110 4.94 -5.72 11.19
CA SER A 110 4.85 -7.19 11.13
C SER A 110 3.41 -7.67 10.95
N ASN A 111 2.44 -7.01 11.59
CA ASN A 111 1.02 -7.30 11.40
C ASN A 111 0.57 -7.05 9.95
N PHE A 112 1.02 -5.95 9.36
CA PHE A 112 0.73 -5.66 7.95
C PHE A 112 1.35 -6.70 7.01
N VAL A 113 2.62 -7.05 7.21
CA VAL A 113 3.30 -8.09 6.43
C VAL A 113 2.58 -9.45 6.55
N GLN A 114 2.13 -9.80 7.75
CA GLN A 114 1.33 -11.01 7.95
C GLN A 114 0.00 -10.96 7.17
N GLY A 115 -0.71 -9.84 7.24
CA GLY A 115 -1.96 -9.64 6.48
C GLY A 115 -1.76 -9.84 4.98
N LEU A 116 -0.65 -9.34 4.42
CA LEU A 116 -0.31 -9.56 3.02
C LEU A 116 -0.07 -11.04 2.68
N PHE A 117 0.63 -11.79 3.54
CA PHE A 117 0.84 -13.22 3.30
C PHE A 117 -0.47 -14.01 3.35
N GLU A 118 -1.32 -13.75 4.34
CA GLU A 118 -2.61 -14.44 4.46
C GLU A 118 -3.57 -14.08 3.32
N LEU A 119 -3.57 -12.82 2.87
CA LEU A 119 -4.32 -12.40 1.69
C LEU A 119 -3.86 -13.16 0.45
N MET A 120 -2.55 -13.18 0.18
CA MET A 120 -2.04 -13.78 -1.05
C MET A 120 -2.19 -15.30 -1.05
N ASP A 121 -2.07 -15.96 0.10
CA ASP A 121 -2.38 -17.39 0.25
C ASP A 121 -3.88 -17.66 0.00
N THR A 122 -4.77 -16.83 0.55
CA THR A 122 -6.22 -16.97 0.34
C THR A 122 -6.61 -16.78 -1.12
N VAL A 123 -6.01 -15.80 -1.82
CA VAL A 123 -6.22 -15.57 -3.25
C VAL A 123 -5.70 -16.75 -4.08
N ALA A 124 -4.51 -17.26 -3.77
CA ALA A 124 -3.95 -18.43 -4.46
C ALA A 124 -4.83 -19.68 -4.27
N ASN A 125 -5.32 -19.92 -3.07
CA ASN A 125 -6.20 -21.05 -2.75
C ASN A 125 -7.60 -20.91 -3.37
N SER A 126 -8.07 -19.66 -3.59
CA SER A 126 -9.38 -19.36 -4.18
C SER A 126 -9.36 -19.20 -5.70
N ALA A 127 -8.17 -19.14 -6.30
CA ALA A 127 -7.89 -18.90 -7.71
C ALA A 127 -8.82 -19.64 -8.68
N SER A 128 -8.86 -20.97 -8.58
CA SER A 128 -9.65 -21.81 -9.49
C SER A 128 -11.14 -21.50 -9.41
N THR A 129 -11.63 -21.17 -8.22
CA THR A 129 -13.04 -20.80 -8.01
C THR A 129 -13.33 -19.44 -8.61
N LEU A 130 -12.45 -18.45 -8.39
CA LEU A 130 -12.60 -17.11 -8.94
C LEU A 130 -12.59 -17.12 -10.48
N ILE A 131 -11.73 -17.93 -11.11
CA ILE A 131 -11.68 -18.11 -12.59
C ILE A 131 -12.94 -18.81 -13.14
N VAL A 132 -13.61 -19.63 -12.34
CA VAL A 132 -14.89 -20.23 -12.72
C VAL A 132 -16.02 -19.19 -12.64
N LEU A 133 -16.00 -18.32 -11.63
CA LEU A 133 -16.99 -17.26 -11.43
C LEU A 133 -16.86 -16.13 -12.45
N ASP A 134 -15.64 -15.66 -12.72
CA ASP A 134 -15.35 -14.69 -13.77
C ASP A 134 -14.09 -15.12 -14.54
N LYS A 135 -14.23 -15.33 -15.84
CA LYS A 135 -13.11 -15.70 -16.71
C LYS A 135 -12.05 -14.60 -16.81
N GLN A 136 -12.43 -13.35 -16.59
CA GLN A 136 -11.48 -12.23 -16.56
C GLN A 136 -10.61 -12.24 -15.29
N ALA A 137 -10.99 -13.01 -14.25
CA ALA A 137 -10.20 -13.13 -13.02
C ALA A 137 -8.79 -13.66 -13.26
N GLU A 138 -8.62 -14.50 -14.29
CA GLU A 138 -7.32 -15.04 -14.70
C GLU A 138 -6.30 -13.95 -15.05
N PHE A 139 -6.76 -12.78 -15.51
CA PHE A 139 -5.89 -11.68 -15.93
C PHE A 139 -5.96 -10.48 -14.97
N ARG A 140 -7.17 -10.14 -14.49
CA ARG A 140 -7.39 -8.94 -13.67
C ARG A 140 -6.82 -9.10 -12.26
N ILE A 141 -6.95 -10.27 -11.63
CA ILE A 141 -6.43 -10.49 -10.28
C ILE A 141 -4.89 -10.46 -10.26
N PRO A 142 -4.17 -11.18 -11.14
CA PRO A 142 -2.71 -11.04 -11.22
C PRO A 142 -2.25 -9.60 -11.48
N SER A 143 -2.94 -8.88 -12.36
CA SER A 143 -2.62 -7.47 -12.64
C SER A 143 -2.74 -6.61 -11.37
N ALA A 144 -3.84 -6.75 -10.63
CA ALA A 144 -4.05 -6.02 -9.37
C ALA A 144 -3.01 -6.39 -8.31
N ILE A 145 -2.66 -7.67 -8.18
CA ILE A 145 -1.59 -8.14 -7.29
C ILE A 145 -0.25 -7.51 -7.67
N HIS A 146 0.09 -7.43 -8.96
CA HIS A 146 1.34 -6.83 -9.41
C HIS A 146 1.42 -5.33 -9.09
N GLU A 147 0.32 -4.61 -9.23
CA GLU A 147 0.22 -3.19 -8.86
C GLU A 147 0.46 -3.00 -7.36
N VAL A 148 -0.31 -3.72 -6.53
CA VAL A 148 -0.18 -3.69 -5.07
C VAL A 148 1.23 -4.07 -4.63
N ALA A 149 1.82 -5.13 -5.20
CA ALA A 149 3.16 -5.57 -4.85
C ALA A 149 4.22 -4.49 -5.10
N GLY A 150 4.12 -3.75 -6.21
CA GLY A 150 5.04 -2.66 -6.52
C GLY A 150 4.95 -1.50 -5.51
N VAL A 151 3.73 -1.11 -5.15
CA VAL A 151 3.49 -0.02 -4.20
C VAL A 151 3.86 -0.44 -2.78
N VAL A 152 3.49 -1.64 -2.37
CA VAL A 152 3.82 -2.21 -1.06
C VAL A 152 5.34 -2.31 -0.90
N ASP A 153 6.08 -2.73 -1.93
CA ASP A 153 7.55 -2.77 -1.83
C ASP A 153 8.17 -1.39 -1.55
N ALA A 154 7.64 -0.35 -2.20
CA ALA A 154 8.05 1.03 -1.96
C ALA A 154 7.72 1.48 -0.52
N LEU A 155 6.54 1.11 0.00
CA LEU A 155 6.15 1.40 1.38
C LEU A 155 7.06 0.69 2.38
N LEU A 156 7.31 -0.61 2.20
CA LEU A 156 8.19 -1.38 3.11
C LEU A 156 9.62 -0.84 3.08
N PHE A 157 10.11 -0.40 1.91
CA PHE A 157 11.40 0.28 1.82
C PHE A 157 11.42 1.59 2.63
N GLN A 158 10.35 2.38 2.55
CA GLN A 158 10.23 3.61 3.33
C GLN A 158 10.12 3.34 4.84
N LEU A 159 9.40 2.28 5.26
CA LEU A 159 9.30 1.86 6.67
C LEU A 159 10.66 1.40 7.21
N MET A 160 11.44 0.66 6.42
CA MET A 160 12.80 0.29 6.80
C MET A 160 13.69 1.50 7.07
N ALA A 161 13.53 2.58 6.28
CA ALA A 161 14.32 3.80 6.44
C ALA A 161 14.01 4.57 7.75
N VAL A 162 12.89 4.27 8.41
CA VAL A 162 12.51 4.86 9.70
C VAL A 162 13.32 4.24 10.87
N PHE A 163 13.79 3.01 10.71
CA PHE A 163 14.59 2.33 11.74
C PHE A 163 16.07 2.72 11.64
N PRO A 164 16.79 2.89 12.77
CA PRO A 164 18.23 3.08 12.72
C PRO A 164 18.92 1.82 12.21
N THR A 165 19.91 1.97 11.32
CA THR A 165 20.59 0.86 10.61
C THR A 165 21.37 -0.10 11.52
N SER A 166 21.60 0.27 12.78
CA SER A 166 22.32 -0.53 13.77
C SER A 166 21.41 -1.31 14.72
N THR A 167 20.08 -1.24 14.56
CA THR A 167 19.14 -1.94 15.44
C THR A 167 18.71 -3.29 14.87
N SER A 168 18.34 -4.22 15.74
CA SER A 168 17.77 -5.52 15.34
C SER A 168 16.46 -5.38 14.57
N TYR A 169 15.71 -4.30 14.76
CA TYR A 169 14.48 -4.01 14.02
C TYR A 169 14.74 -3.74 12.54
N SER A 170 15.83 -3.04 12.21
CA SER A 170 16.21 -2.79 10.81
C SER A 170 16.51 -4.08 10.03
N GLN A 171 17.22 -5.03 10.66
CA GLN A 171 17.53 -6.34 10.07
C GLN A 171 16.27 -7.21 9.93
N GLN A 172 15.43 -7.25 10.97
CA GLN A 172 14.18 -8.01 10.92
C GLN A 172 13.20 -7.46 9.88
N ALA A 173 13.04 -6.14 9.80
CA ALA A 173 12.22 -5.49 8.77
C ALA A 173 12.74 -5.81 7.36
N SER A 174 14.07 -5.77 7.15
CA SER A 174 14.72 -6.18 5.89
C SER A 174 14.43 -7.62 5.51
N ASN A 175 14.48 -8.54 6.48
CA ASN A 175 14.20 -9.94 6.25
C ASN A 175 12.74 -10.16 5.84
N GLN A 176 11.80 -9.49 6.52
CA GLN A 176 10.38 -9.56 6.19
C GLN A 176 10.08 -8.95 4.81
N LYS A 177 10.68 -7.81 4.46
CA LYS A 177 10.55 -7.22 3.12
C LYS A 177 11.03 -8.19 2.04
N SER A 178 12.18 -8.84 2.25
CA SER A 178 12.73 -9.82 1.30
C SER A 178 11.78 -11.00 1.09
N GLN A 179 11.05 -11.42 2.14
CA GLN A 179 10.03 -12.47 2.02
C GLN A 179 8.81 -11.99 1.23
N VAL A 180 8.31 -10.78 1.50
CA VAL A 180 7.21 -10.18 0.72
C VAL A 180 7.58 -10.06 -0.76
N GLN A 181 8.80 -9.65 -1.08
CA GLN A 181 9.27 -9.57 -2.48
C GLN A 181 9.34 -10.94 -3.19
N SER A 182 9.59 -12.02 -2.45
CA SER A 182 9.68 -13.36 -3.04
C SER A 182 8.30 -13.97 -3.35
N PHE A 183 7.23 -13.47 -2.73
CA PHE A 183 5.89 -14.06 -2.80
C PHE A 183 5.19 -13.85 -4.17
N PRO A 184 5.18 -12.63 -4.77
CA PRO A 184 4.60 -12.43 -6.11
C PRO A 184 5.28 -13.26 -7.20
N SER A 185 6.57 -13.57 -7.03
CA SER A 185 7.34 -14.41 -7.96
C SER A 185 7.17 -15.93 -7.74
N GLY A 186 6.62 -16.36 -6.60
CA GLY A 186 6.49 -17.77 -6.24
C GLY A 186 5.05 -18.31 -6.31
N SER A 187 4.05 -17.47 -6.02
CA SER A 187 2.66 -17.92 -5.78
C SER A 187 1.64 -17.30 -6.74
N ALA A 188 2.00 -16.26 -7.51
CA ALA A 188 1.10 -15.63 -8.48
C ALA A 188 1.10 -16.31 -9.87
N CYS A 189 1.81 -17.43 -10.05
CA CYS A 189 1.52 -18.34 -11.17
C CYS A 189 0.22 -19.10 -10.83
N LEU A 190 -0.92 -18.43 -10.94
CA LEU A 190 -2.24 -19.08 -10.95
C LEU A 190 -2.23 -20.15 -12.06
N PRO A 191 -2.56 -21.42 -11.80
CA PRO A 191 -2.83 -22.36 -12.89
C PRO A 191 -4.14 -21.93 -13.58
N PRO A 192 -4.18 -21.74 -14.93
CA PRO A 192 -3.29 -22.29 -15.95
C PRO A 192 -2.47 -21.22 -16.70
N CYS A 193 -1.74 -20.34 -16.00
CA CYS A 193 -0.69 -19.56 -16.64
C CYS A 193 0.66 -20.31 -16.53
N TYR A 194 1.07 -20.84 -17.68
CA TYR A 194 2.40 -21.37 -17.98
C TYR A 194 3.50 -20.36 -17.57
N CYS A 195 4.08 -20.54 -16.38
CA CYS A 195 5.42 -20.02 -16.08
C CYS A 195 6.45 -21.01 -16.68
N LYS A 196 6.63 -20.94 -18.00
CA LYS A 196 7.68 -21.68 -18.72
C LYS A 196 9.03 -21.04 -18.34
N HIS A 197 9.77 -21.75 -17.47
CA HIS A 197 11.16 -21.52 -17.05
C HIS A 197 11.48 -20.24 -16.27
N GLY A 198 11.86 -20.43 -15.00
CA GLY A 198 12.67 -19.43 -14.30
C GLY A 198 12.73 -19.53 -12.78
N SER A 199 13.34 -20.61 -12.25
CA SER A 199 14.02 -20.60 -10.95
C SER A 199 13.17 -20.56 -9.67
N SER A 200 12.75 -21.75 -9.19
CA SER A 200 12.89 -22.12 -7.75
C SER A 200 12.46 -23.56 -7.40
N ILE A 201 11.82 -24.32 -8.29
CA ILE A 201 11.53 -25.76 -8.03
C ILE A 201 12.80 -26.64 -8.08
N LEU A 202 13.94 -26.09 -8.55
CA LEU A 202 15.24 -26.76 -8.46
C LEU A 202 15.83 -26.84 -7.04
N LYS A 203 15.21 -26.23 -6.02
CA LYS A 203 15.64 -26.43 -4.62
C LYS A 203 14.98 -27.64 -3.94
N HIS A 204 14.00 -28.28 -4.57
CA HIS A 204 13.35 -29.48 -4.00
C HIS A 204 13.87 -30.79 -4.59
N TYR A 205 14.77 -30.75 -5.60
CA TYR A 205 15.40 -31.96 -6.15
C TYR A 205 16.82 -32.23 -5.63
N ASP A 206 17.50 -31.25 -5.03
CA ASP A 206 18.83 -31.44 -4.40
C ASP A 206 18.77 -31.94 -2.95
N SER A 207 17.61 -31.84 -2.28
CA SER A 207 17.43 -32.43 -0.93
C SER A 207 17.08 -33.92 -0.93
N LEU A 208 17.00 -34.57 -2.10
CA LEU A 208 16.72 -36.01 -2.22
C LEU A 208 17.89 -36.82 -2.83
N LYS A 209 19.10 -36.25 -2.89
CA LYS A 209 20.33 -36.98 -3.26
C LYS A 209 21.45 -36.95 -2.22
N VAL A 210 21.10 -36.75 -0.94
CA VAL A 210 22.03 -36.97 0.18
C VAL A 210 21.39 -37.86 1.22
N THR A 211 21.07 -39.10 0.82
CA THR A 211 21.12 -40.29 1.69
C THR A 211 21.00 -41.52 0.79
N GLU A 212 22.00 -42.39 0.92
CA GLU A 212 22.32 -43.62 0.17
C GLU A 212 23.13 -43.45 -1.13
#